data_AF-A0A9L0IRV5-F1
#
_entry.id   AF-A0A9L0IRV5-F1
#
_cell.length_a   1.000
_cell.length_b   1.000
_cell.length_c   1.000
_cell.angle_alpha   90.00
_cell.angle_beta   90.00
_cell.angle_gamma   90.00
#
_symmetry.space_group_name_H-M   'P 1'
#
loop_
_entity.id
_entity.type
_entity.pdbx_description
1 polymer ?
#
loop_
_entity_poly.entity_id
_entity_poly.type
_entity_poly.pdbx_seq_one_letter_code
_entity_poly.pdbx_strand_id
1 'polypeptide(L)'
;MWFMYVLSWLSLFIQVAFITLAVAAGLYYLAELIEEYTVATSRIIKYMIWFSTAVLIGLYVFERFPSGMIGVGLFTNLVYFGLLQTFPFIMLTSPNFILSCGLVVVNHYLAFQFFAEEYYPFSEVLAYFTFCLWIIPFAFFVSLSAGENVLPSTMQPGDDVVSNYFTKGKRGKRLGILVVFSFIKEAILPSRQKIY
;
A
#
# COMPACT_ATOMS: atom_id res chain seq x y z
N MET A 1 39.58 -18.78 -16.15
CA MET A 1 38.14 -18.68 -15.86
C MET A 1 37.65 -17.21 -15.78
N TRP A 2 38.22 -16.28 -16.57
CA TRP A 2 37.90 -14.85 -16.46
C TRP A 2 36.64 -14.44 -17.27
N PHE A 3 36.40 -15.07 -18.42
CA PHE A 3 35.25 -14.76 -19.28
C PHE A 3 33.90 -15.06 -18.60
N MET A 4 33.74 -16.24 -17.99
CA MET A 4 32.52 -16.59 -17.22
C MET A 4 32.29 -15.67 -16.02
N TYR A 5 33.35 -15.18 -15.39
CA TYR A 5 33.27 -14.24 -14.27
C TYR A 5 32.78 -12.85 -14.73
N VAL A 6 33.28 -12.35 -15.87
CA VAL A 6 32.77 -11.10 -16.47
C VAL A 6 31.30 -11.25 -16.88
N LEU A 7 30.94 -12.39 -17.48
CA LEU A 7 29.53 -12.69 -17.82
C LEU A 7 28.62 -12.74 -16.59
N SER A 8 29.08 -13.27 -15.45
CA SER A 8 28.25 -13.28 -14.23
C SER A 8 27.98 -11.87 -13.69
N TRP A 9 28.96 -10.96 -13.75
CA TRP A 9 28.76 -9.56 -13.36
C TRP A 9 27.79 -8.84 -14.28
N LEU A 10 27.90 -9.05 -15.60
CA LEU A 10 26.97 -8.49 -16.57
C LEU A 10 25.54 -9.03 -16.37
N SER A 11 25.40 -10.33 -16.14
CA SER A 11 24.10 -10.95 -15.87
C SER A 11 23.48 -10.41 -14.59
N LEU A 12 24.25 -10.27 -13.51
CA LEU A 12 23.78 -9.69 -12.25
C LEU A 12 23.27 -8.26 -12.46
N PHE A 13 24.02 -7.43 -13.19
CA PHE A 13 23.60 -6.06 -13.50
C PHE A 13 22.26 -6.02 -14.24
N ILE A 14 22.11 -6.85 -15.27
CA ILE A 14 20.86 -6.96 -16.03
C ILE A 14 19.70 -7.43 -15.13
N GLN A 15 19.92 -8.45 -14.30
CA GLN A 15 18.89 -8.96 -13.37
C GLN A 15 18.46 -7.89 -12.36
N VAL A 16 19.39 -7.15 -11.77
CA VAL A 16 19.09 -6.05 -10.83
C VAL A 16 18.30 -4.95 -11.54
N ALA A 17 18.64 -4.61 -12.79
CA ALA A 17 17.89 -3.64 -13.58
C ALA A 17 16.44 -4.09 -13.82
N PHE A 18 16.23 -5.35 -14.21
CA PHE A 18 14.88 -5.91 -14.42
C PHE A 18 14.06 -5.96 -13.13
N ILE A 19 14.66 -6.37 -12.00
CA ILE A 19 13.98 -6.39 -10.70
C ILE A 19 13.56 -4.96 -10.30
N THR A 20 14.46 -3.99 -10.47
CA THR A 20 14.19 -2.59 -10.13
C THR A 20 13.05 -2.03 -10.98
N LEU A 21 13.07 -2.26 -12.29
CA LEU A 21 12.00 -1.85 -13.20
C LEU A 21 10.66 -2.52 -12.86
N ALA A 22 10.66 -3.80 -12.52
CA ALA A 22 9.46 -4.53 -12.12
C ALA A 22 8.85 -3.97 -10.84
N VAL A 23 9.68 -3.67 -9.82
CA VAL A 23 9.22 -3.04 -8.58
C VAL A 23 8.69 -1.64 -8.84
N ALA A 24 9.39 -0.83 -9.64
CA ALA A 24 8.94 0.52 -9.99
C ALA A 24 7.59 0.51 -10.73
N ALA A 25 7.43 -0.37 -11.73
CA ALA A 25 6.17 -0.53 -12.45
C ALA A 25 5.04 -1.03 -11.54
N GLY A 26 5.32 -1.96 -10.62
CA GLY A 26 4.37 -2.46 -9.64
C GLY A 26 3.89 -1.38 -8.66
N LEU A 27 4.82 -0.55 -8.15
CA LEU A 27 4.50 0.57 -7.27
C LEU A 27 3.72 1.67 -8.00
N TYR A 28 4.06 1.95 -9.27
CA TYR A 28 3.33 2.89 -10.11
C TYR A 28 1.88 2.44 -10.33
N TYR A 29 1.68 1.17 -10.71
CA TYR A 29 0.34 0.60 -10.87
C TYR A 29 -0.46 0.62 -9.55
N LEU A 30 0.20 0.34 -8.42
CA LEU A 30 -0.44 0.41 -7.12
C LEU A 30 -0.86 1.84 -6.75
N ALA A 31 -0.04 2.85 -7.08
CA ALA A 31 -0.38 4.25 -6.87
C ALA A 31 -1.60 4.66 -7.71
N GLU A 32 -1.66 4.26 -8.99
CA GLU A 32 -2.81 4.50 -9.87
C GLU A 32 -4.09 3.85 -9.31
N LEU A 33 -4.00 2.60 -8.80
CA LEU A 33 -5.13 1.93 -8.16
C LEU A 33 -5.60 2.65 -6.89
N ILE A 34 -4.66 3.20 -6.11
CA ILE A 34 -4.99 3.97 -4.91
C ILE A 34 -5.69 5.28 -5.28
N GLU A 35 -5.26 5.94 -6.35
CA GLU A 35 -5.89 7.15 -6.87
C GLU A 35 -7.32 6.89 -7.35
N GLU A 36 -7.55 5.81 -8.11
CA GLU A 36 -8.88 5.46 -8.61
C GLU A 36 -9.82 4.98 -7.49
N TYR A 37 -9.30 4.20 -6.53
CA TYR A 37 -10.08 3.55 -5.48
C TYR A 37 -9.73 4.01 -4.06
N THR A 38 -9.53 5.32 -3.84
CA THR A 38 -9.18 5.92 -2.54
C THR A 38 -10.02 5.41 -1.35
N VAL A 39 -11.33 5.26 -1.51
CA VAL A 39 -12.23 4.74 -0.46
C VAL A 39 -11.95 3.27 -0.14
N ALA A 40 -11.65 2.45 -1.16
CA ALA A 40 -11.28 1.05 -0.95
C ALA A 40 -9.91 0.96 -0.27
N THR A 41 -8.94 1.76 -0.71
CA THR A 41 -7.61 1.85 -0.10
C THR A 41 -7.70 2.21 1.38
N SER A 42 -8.48 3.23 1.74
CA SER A 42 -8.67 3.62 3.14
C SER A 42 -9.24 2.46 3.99
N ARG A 43 -10.17 1.67 3.43
CA ARG A 43 -10.69 0.47 4.12
C ARG A 43 -9.62 -0.63 4.25
N ILE A 44 -8.82 -0.86 3.20
CA ILE A 44 -7.74 -1.85 3.23
C ILE A 44 -6.70 -1.48 4.28
N ILE A 45 -6.26 -0.22 4.32
CA ILE A 45 -5.31 0.28 5.35
C ILE A 45 -5.92 0.12 6.75
N LYS A 46 -7.22 0.42 6.93
CA LYS A 46 -7.91 0.16 8.20
C LYS A 46 -7.81 -1.30 8.62
N TYR A 47 -8.05 -2.23 7.70
CA TYR A 47 -7.92 -3.66 7.99
C TYR A 47 -6.47 -4.08 8.27
N MET A 48 -5.48 -3.50 7.58
CA MET A 48 -4.06 -3.72 7.86
C MET A 48 -3.68 -3.27 9.28
N ILE A 49 -4.19 -2.11 9.73
CA ILE A 49 -3.99 -1.62 11.11
C ILE A 49 -4.62 -2.58 12.13
N TRP A 50 -5.87 -3.01 11.91
CA TRP A 50 -6.54 -3.97 12.79
C TRP A 50 -5.81 -5.31 12.85
N PHE A 51 -5.32 -5.79 11.71
CA PHE A 51 -4.54 -7.01 11.61
C PHE A 51 -3.21 -6.89 12.38
N SER A 52 -2.43 -5.83 12.15
CA SER A 52 -1.18 -5.57 12.89
C SER A 52 -1.41 -5.48 14.40
N THR A 53 -2.47 -4.79 14.83
CA THR A 53 -2.86 -4.73 16.25
C THR A 53 -3.19 -6.12 16.81
N ALA A 54 -3.92 -6.94 16.07
CA ALA A 54 -4.23 -8.31 16.49
C ALA A 54 -2.97 -9.18 16.61
N VAL A 55 -2.03 -9.05 15.67
CA VAL A 55 -0.74 -9.76 15.71
C VAL A 55 0.09 -9.30 16.92
N LEU A 56 0.19 -7.99 17.19
CA LEU A 56 0.90 -7.46 18.36
C LEU A 56 0.31 -7.96 19.68
N ILE A 57 -1.02 -8.01 19.79
CA ILE A 57 -1.69 -8.58 20.97
C ILE A 57 -1.40 -10.09 21.07
N GLY A 58 -1.41 -10.82 19.95
CA GLY A 58 -1.04 -12.23 19.91
C GLY A 58 0.38 -12.47 20.40
N LEU A 59 1.35 -11.69 19.91
CA LEU A 59 2.75 -11.75 20.34
C LEU A 59 2.90 -11.47 21.84
N TYR A 60 2.11 -10.55 22.38
CA TYR A 60 2.10 -10.29 23.82
C TYR A 60 1.55 -11.46 24.64
N VAL A 61 0.45 -12.10 24.20
CA VAL A 61 -0.22 -13.18 24.93
C VAL A 61 0.56 -14.50 24.86
N PHE A 62 1.06 -14.87 23.68
CA PHE A 62 1.71 -16.16 23.46
C PHE A 62 3.21 -16.12 23.77
N GLU A 63 3.93 -15.12 23.26
CA GLU A 63 5.39 -15.07 23.27
C GLU A 63 5.97 -14.14 24.36
N ARG A 64 5.11 -13.42 25.11
CA ARG A 64 5.49 -12.50 26.20
C ARG A 64 6.56 -11.48 25.80
N PHE A 65 6.44 -10.93 24.59
CA PHE A 65 7.35 -9.89 24.10
C PHE A 65 7.41 -8.68 25.05
N PRO A 66 8.53 -7.92 25.05
CA PRO A 66 8.70 -6.77 25.93
C PRO A 66 7.54 -5.79 25.82
N SER A 67 6.94 -5.45 26.96
CA SER A 67 5.76 -4.58 27.02
C SER A 67 6.03 -3.18 26.46
N GLY A 68 7.28 -2.70 26.53
CA GLY A 68 7.70 -1.44 25.90
C GLY A 68 7.59 -1.47 24.37
N MET A 69 8.10 -2.54 23.73
CA MET A 69 8.06 -2.71 22.28
C MET A 69 6.63 -2.87 21.76
N ILE A 70 5.82 -3.70 22.43
CA ILE A 70 4.41 -3.86 22.11
C ILE A 70 3.64 -2.56 22.35
N GLY A 71 3.91 -1.86 23.45
CA GLY A 71 3.25 -0.60 23.80
C GLY A 71 3.51 0.50 22.76
N VAL A 72 4.76 0.66 22.32
CA VAL A 72 5.11 1.61 21.26
C VAL A 72 4.49 1.18 19.92
N GLY A 73 4.49 -0.11 19.60
CA GLY A 73 3.83 -0.64 18.39
C GLY A 73 2.32 -0.35 18.36
N LEU A 74 1.61 -0.63 19.47
CA LEU A 74 0.19 -0.34 19.60
C LEU A 74 -0.10 1.16 19.54
N PHE A 75 0.71 1.98 20.22
CA PHE A 75 0.58 3.44 20.13
C PHE A 75 0.77 3.94 18.70
N THR A 76 1.70 3.34 17.96
CA THR A 76 1.94 3.67 16.56
C THR A 76 0.74 3.31 15.68
N ASN A 77 0.11 2.16 15.91
CA ASN A 77 -1.15 1.80 15.24
C ASN A 77 -2.30 2.77 15.55
N LEU A 78 -2.36 3.36 16.75
CA LEU A 78 -3.32 4.41 17.08
C LEU A 78 -3.04 5.71 16.30
N VAL A 79 -1.76 6.10 16.20
CA VAL A 79 -1.37 7.28 15.40
C VAL A 79 -1.69 7.07 13.92
N TYR A 80 -1.47 5.86 13.38
CA TYR A 80 -1.89 5.52 12.01
C TYR A 80 -3.41 5.58 11.82
N PHE A 81 -4.20 5.23 12.83
CA PHE A 81 -5.64 5.42 12.77
C PHE A 81 -6.03 6.90 12.69
N GLY A 82 -5.32 7.77 13.41
CA GLY A 82 -5.44 9.22 13.29
C GLY A 82 -5.06 9.73 11.90
N LEU A 83 -4.00 9.20 11.30
CA LEU A 83 -3.56 9.54 9.94
C LEU A 83 -4.58 9.10 8.88
N LEU A 84 -5.27 7.98 9.11
CA LEU A 84 -6.33 7.48 8.24
C LEU A 84 -7.57 8.40 8.20
N GLN A 85 -7.83 9.19 9.25
CA GLN A 85 -8.97 10.13 9.27
C GLN A 85 -8.77 11.30 8.30
N THR A 86 -7.53 11.69 8.05
CA THR A 86 -7.16 12.76 7.11
C THR A 86 -6.94 12.25 5.68
N PHE A 87 -7.09 10.94 5.45
CA PHE A 87 -6.94 10.34 4.13
C PHE A 87 -8.07 10.79 3.19
N PRO A 88 -7.81 11.10 1.90
CA PRO A 88 -6.55 10.92 1.16
C PRO A 88 -5.57 12.10 1.22
N PHE A 89 -5.97 13.25 1.75
CA PHE A 89 -5.13 14.47 1.76
C PHE A 89 -4.29 14.58 3.04
N ILE A 90 -3.25 13.76 3.14
CA ILE A 90 -2.33 13.79 4.28
C ILE A 90 -1.33 14.95 4.09
N MET A 91 -1.41 15.97 4.94
CA MET A 91 -0.41 17.04 4.97
C MET A 91 0.88 16.55 5.62
N LEU A 92 2.01 16.72 4.92
CA LEU A 92 3.35 16.35 5.42
C LEU A 92 3.75 17.15 6.68
N THR A 93 3.19 18.36 6.87
CA THR A 93 3.42 19.21 8.05
C THR A 93 2.50 18.85 9.23
N SER A 94 1.57 17.91 9.06
CA SER A 94 0.66 17.54 10.14
C SER A 94 1.42 16.88 11.31
N PRO A 95 1.06 17.18 12.57
CA PRO A 95 1.75 16.62 13.73
C PRO A 95 1.65 15.09 13.76
N ASN A 96 0.54 14.52 13.30
CA ASN A 96 0.35 13.07 13.22
C ASN A 96 1.30 12.41 12.20
N PHE A 97 1.54 13.05 11.04
CA PHE A 97 2.47 12.51 10.05
C PHE A 97 3.91 12.52 10.59
N ILE A 98 4.35 13.65 11.15
CA ILE A 98 5.70 13.76 11.74
C ILE A 98 5.87 12.77 12.89
N LEU A 99 4.87 12.67 13.76
CA LEU A 99 4.87 11.69 14.85
C LEU A 99 4.95 10.25 14.31
N SER A 100 4.22 9.94 13.24
CA SER A 100 4.25 8.61 12.63
C SER A 100 5.64 8.27 12.05
N CYS A 101 6.31 9.22 11.41
CA CYS A 101 7.68 9.05 10.92
C CYS A 101 8.67 8.81 12.07
N GLY A 102 8.57 9.58 13.15
CA GLY A 102 9.40 9.38 14.35
C GLY A 102 9.15 8.01 14.99
N LEU A 103 7.90 7.60 15.11
CA LEU A 103 7.52 6.31 15.69
C LEU A 103 7.98 5.13 14.84
N VAL A 104 8.01 5.24 13.51
CA VAL A 104 8.61 4.21 12.64
C VAL A 104 10.07 3.97 13.04
N VAL A 105 10.86 5.04 13.18
CA VAL A 105 12.28 4.94 13.54
C VAL A 105 12.45 4.35 14.94
N VAL A 106 11.68 4.82 15.93
CA VAL A 106 11.72 4.31 17.30
C VAL A 106 11.37 2.83 17.36
N ASN A 107 10.30 2.39 16.66
CA ASN A 107 9.94 0.98 16.63
C ASN A 107 11.01 0.11 15.95
N HIS A 108 11.63 0.58 14.87
CA HIS A 108 12.72 -0.15 14.23
C HIS A 108 13.90 -0.31 15.18
N TYR A 109 14.28 0.76 15.87
CA TYR A 109 15.36 0.73 16.86
C TYR A 109 15.07 -0.29 17.98
N LEU A 110 13.88 -0.24 18.57
CA LEU A 110 13.48 -1.18 19.62
C LEU A 110 13.44 -2.63 19.12
N ALA A 111 12.93 -2.85 17.91
CA ALA A 111 12.90 -4.18 17.31
C ALA A 111 14.31 -4.72 17.07
N PHE A 112 15.21 -3.91 16.50
CA PHE A 112 16.60 -4.31 16.29
C PHE A 112 17.32 -4.58 17.60
N GLN A 113 17.07 -3.79 18.65
CA GLN A 113 17.64 -4.05 19.97
C GLN A 113 17.18 -5.40 20.51
N PHE A 114 15.87 -5.67 20.48
CA PHE A 114 15.31 -6.93 20.97
C PHE A 114 15.83 -8.16 20.21
N PHE A 115 15.84 -8.11 18.87
CA PHE A 115 16.34 -9.21 18.04
C PHE A 115 17.87 -9.32 18.02
N ALA A 116 18.60 -8.34 18.55
CA ALA A 116 20.04 -8.44 18.77
C ALA A 116 20.38 -9.09 20.11
N GLU A 117 19.52 -8.92 21.13
CA GLU A 117 19.68 -9.54 22.45
C GLU A 117 19.26 -11.02 22.44
N GLU A 118 18.15 -11.34 21.78
CA GLU A 118 17.60 -12.70 21.68
C GLU A 118 17.70 -13.23 20.24
N TYR A 119 18.25 -14.43 20.06
CA TYR A 119 18.44 -15.01 18.73
C TYR A 119 17.13 -15.61 18.21
N TYR A 120 16.65 -15.06 17.09
CA TYR A 120 15.55 -15.61 16.31
C TYR A 120 16.01 -15.90 14.88
N PRO A 121 15.46 -16.94 14.21
CA PRO A 121 15.77 -17.20 12.82
C PRO A 121 15.31 -16.03 11.94
N PHE A 122 16.05 -15.77 10.86
CA PHE A 122 15.81 -14.64 9.97
C PHE A 122 14.36 -14.55 9.46
N SER A 123 13.71 -15.69 9.23
CA SER A 123 12.31 -15.76 8.83
C SER A 123 11.34 -15.16 9.85
N GLU A 124 11.58 -15.34 11.14
CA GLU A 124 10.71 -14.84 12.21
C GLU A 124 10.91 -13.33 12.41
N VAL A 125 12.16 -12.87 12.35
CA VAL A 125 12.49 -11.44 12.33
C VAL A 125 11.79 -10.78 11.13
N LEU A 126 11.94 -11.34 9.93
CA LEU A 126 11.31 -10.82 8.72
C LEU A 126 9.77 -10.78 8.85
N ALA A 127 9.16 -11.80 9.45
CA ALA A 127 7.71 -11.82 9.68
C ALA A 127 7.25 -10.67 10.59
N TYR A 128 7.96 -10.43 11.69
CA TYR A 128 7.65 -9.30 12.58
C TYR A 128 7.77 -7.95 11.85
N PHE A 129 8.89 -7.73 11.15
CA PHE A 129 9.09 -6.47 10.42
C PHE A 129 8.05 -6.29 9.32
N THR A 130 7.71 -7.34 8.58
CA THR A 130 6.75 -7.26 7.47
C THR A 130 5.34 -6.91 7.95
N PHE A 131 4.81 -7.68 8.91
CA PHE A 131 3.41 -7.55 9.32
C PHE A 131 3.17 -6.43 10.33
N CYS A 132 4.12 -6.20 11.24
CA CYS A 132 3.94 -5.23 12.32
C CYS A 132 4.50 -3.85 11.97
N LEU A 133 5.63 -3.78 11.26
CA LEU A 133 6.36 -2.52 11.04
C LEU A 133 6.23 -1.95 9.64
N TRP A 134 6.15 -2.77 8.59
CA TRP A 134 6.34 -2.32 7.21
C TRP A 134 5.03 -2.14 6.46
N ILE A 135 4.09 -3.09 6.57
CA ILE A 135 2.88 -3.08 5.74
C ILE A 135 2.08 -1.77 5.81
N ILE A 136 1.98 -1.16 7.00
CA ILE A 136 1.22 0.08 7.21
C ILE A 136 1.97 1.31 6.68
N PRO A 137 3.24 1.59 7.07
CA PRO A 137 4.01 2.69 6.49
C PRO A 137 4.09 2.63 4.98
N PHE A 138 4.39 1.45 4.39
CA PHE A 138 4.46 1.32 2.94
C PHE A 138 3.13 1.67 2.28
N ALA A 139 2.01 1.21 2.83
CA ALA A 139 0.69 1.56 2.28
C ALA A 139 0.42 3.08 2.32
N PHE A 140 0.80 3.76 3.41
CA PHE A 140 0.69 5.23 3.49
C PHE A 140 1.64 5.95 2.53
N PHE A 141 2.89 5.50 2.40
CA PHE A 141 3.87 6.12 1.48
C PHE A 141 3.45 6.00 0.02
N VAL A 142 2.98 4.83 -0.42
CA VAL A 142 2.47 4.67 -1.79
C VAL A 142 1.22 5.55 -1.99
N SER A 143 0.36 5.66 -0.98
CA SER A 143 -0.84 6.50 -1.07
C SER A 143 -0.54 8.00 -1.19
N LEU A 144 0.53 8.49 -0.55
CA LEU A 144 0.96 9.89 -0.69
C LEU A 144 1.37 10.21 -2.13
N SER A 145 2.07 9.30 -2.80
CA SER A 145 2.50 9.49 -4.20
C SER A 145 1.33 9.60 -5.18
N ALA A 146 0.17 9.03 -4.84
CA ALA A 146 -1.06 9.10 -5.64
C ALA A 146 -1.85 10.40 -5.42
N GLY A 147 -1.77 11.02 -4.23
CA GLY A 147 -2.56 12.20 -3.88
C GLY A 147 -2.06 13.53 -4.44
N GLU A 148 -0.75 13.65 -4.68
CA GLU A 148 -0.09 14.90 -5.12
C GLU A 148 -0.35 15.24 -6.61
N ASN A 149 -0.97 14.35 -7.38
CA ASN A 149 -1.19 14.51 -8.83
C ASN A 149 -2.59 15.04 -9.19
N VAL A 150 -3.45 15.27 -8.19
CA VAL A 150 -4.78 15.84 -8.43
C VAL A 150 -4.62 17.34 -8.67
N LEU A 151 -4.90 17.78 -9.90
CA LEU A 151 -4.94 19.20 -10.28
C LEU A 151 -5.77 19.99 -9.25
N PRO A 152 -5.31 21.16 -8.77
CA PRO A 152 -6.17 22.05 -8.02
C PRO A 152 -7.38 22.35 -8.89
N SER A 153 -8.55 21.83 -8.50
CA SER A 153 -9.80 22.24 -9.12
C SER A 153 -10.00 23.69 -8.73
N THR A 154 -9.51 24.59 -9.58
CA THR A 154 -9.80 26.01 -9.52
C THR A 154 -11.31 26.11 -9.38
N MET A 155 -11.79 26.46 -8.19
CA MET A 155 -13.15 26.97 -8.06
C MET A 155 -13.12 28.31 -8.80
N GLN A 156 -13.34 28.26 -10.12
CA GLN A 156 -13.74 29.44 -10.85
C GLN A 156 -15.09 29.85 -10.25
N PRO A 157 -15.20 31.06 -9.68
CA PRO A 157 -16.46 31.56 -9.17
C PRO A 157 -17.37 31.83 -10.38
N GLY A 158 -18.16 30.82 -10.78
CA GLY A 158 -19.06 30.97 -11.91
C GLY A 158 -19.74 29.72 -12.48
N ASP A 159 -19.33 28.50 -12.12
CA ASP A 159 -19.89 27.31 -12.79
C ASP A 159 -21.19 26.80 -12.15
N ASP A 160 -22.25 26.91 -12.94
CA ASP A 160 -23.63 26.60 -12.62
C ASP A 160 -23.82 25.19 -12.04
N VAL A 161 -24.31 25.15 -10.79
CA VAL A 161 -24.66 23.95 -10.01
C VAL A 161 -25.62 22.98 -10.70
N VAL A 162 -26.31 23.42 -11.75
CA VAL A 162 -27.35 22.66 -12.45
C VAL A 162 -26.77 21.65 -13.44
N SER A 163 -25.67 21.97 -14.12
CA SER A 163 -25.07 21.09 -15.16
C SER A 163 -24.44 19.82 -14.58
N ASN A 164 -24.02 19.85 -13.32
CA ASN A 164 -23.43 18.71 -12.61
C ASN A 164 -24.44 17.62 -12.22
N TYR A 165 -25.72 17.95 -12.06
CA TYR A 165 -26.76 16.94 -11.80
C TYR A 165 -27.13 16.14 -13.05
N PHE A 166 -27.10 16.75 -14.23
CA PHE A 166 -27.52 16.09 -15.47
C PHE A 166 -26.43 15.19 -16.08
N THR A 167 -25.14 15.47 -15.82
CA THR A 167 -24.05 14.72 -16.48
C THR A 167 -23.56 13.50 -15.67
N LYS A 168 -23.83 13.46 -14.35
CA LYS A 168 -23.32 12.41 -13.44
C LYS A 168 -24.05 11.06 -13.53
N GLY A 169 -25.20 11.01 -14.19
CA GLY A 169 -26.08 9.83 -14.18
C GLY A 169 -25.76 8.69 -15.15
N LYS A 170 -24.90 8.88 -16.18
CA LYS A 170 -24.93 7.95 -17.33
C LYS A 170 -23.63 7.44 -17.95
N ARG A 171 -22.42 7.83 -17.52
CA ARG A 171 -21.20 7.49 -18.31
C ARG A 171 -20.06 6.71 -17.64
N GLY A 172 -19.91 6.70 -16.32
CA GLY A 172 -18.69 6.15 -15.69
C GLY A 172 -18.71 4.66 -15.28
N LYS A 173 -19.89 4.07 -15.03
CA LYS A 173 -19.98 2.81 -14.25
C LYS A 173 -20.10 1.51 -15.04
N ARG A 174 -20.03 1.53 -16.38
CA ARG A 174 -20.36 0.37 -17.22
C ARG A 174 -19.29 -0.06 -18.22
N LEU A 175 -18.06 0.46 -18.15
CA LEU A 175 -17.03 0.12 -19.14
C LEU A 175 -16.02 -0.91 -18.62
N GLY A 176 -15.41 -0.75 -17.44
CA GLY A 176 -14.36 -1.68 -16.97
C GLY A 176 -14.85 -3.11 -16.65
N ILE A 177 -15.82 -3.25 -15.73
CA ILE A 177 -16.28 -4.57 -15.28
C ILE A 177 -17.08 -5.30 -16.37
N LEU A 178 -17.85 -4.58 -17.19
CA LEU A 178 -18.60 -5.19 -18.29
C LEU A 178 -17.68 -5.65 -19.43
N VAL A 179 -16.54 -4.98 -19.65
CA VAL A 179 -15.53 -5.45 -20.62
C VAL A 179 -14.87 -6.75 -20.13
N VAL A 180 -14.53 -6.85 -18.84
CA VAL A 180 -14.01 -8.12 -18.28
C VAL A 180 -15.06 -9.23 -18.36
N PHE A 181 -16.33 -8.92 -18.04
CA PHE A 181 -17.42 -9.90 -18.15
C PHE A 181 -17.72 -10.30 -19.59
N SER A 182 -17.58 -9.38 -20.56
CA SER A 182 -17.75 -9.70 -21.98
C SER A 182 -16.60 -10.56 -22.50
N PHE A 183 -15.34 -10.26 -22.13
CA PHE A 183 -14.19 -11.08 -22.50
C PHE A 183 -14.28 -12.51 -21.95
N ILE A 184 -14.70 -12.67 -20.69
CA ILE A 184 -14.89 -14.00 -20.09
C ILE A 184 -16.05 -14.75 -20.77
N LYS A 185 -17.15 -14.05 -21.07
CA LYS A 185 -18.30 -14.64 -21.76
C LYS A 185 -17.93 -15.10 -23.18
N GLU A 186 -17.11 -14.33 -23.88
CA GLU A 186 -16.69 -14.60 -25.26
C GLU A 186 -15.59 -15.67 -25.34
N ALA A 187 -14.75 -15.80 -24.31
CA ALA A 187 -13.80 -16.91 -24.18
C ALA A 187 -14.45 -18.25 -23.79
N ILE A 188 -15.55 -18.22 -23.03
CA ILE A 188 -16.23 -19.44 -22.54
C ILE A 188 -17.30 -19.96 -23.51
N LEU A 189 -17.94 -19.11 -24.30
CA LEU A 189 -18.97 -19.53 -25.27
C LEU A 189 -18.43 -19.45 -26.70
N PRO A 190 -18.02 -20.58 -27.32
CA PRO A 190 -17.70 -20.58 -28.74
C PRO A 190 -18.97 -20.21 -29.52
N SER A 191 -18.86 -19.19 -30.37
CA SER A 191 -19.97 -18.69 -31.17
C SER A 191 -20.53 -19.84 -32.02
N ARG A 192 -21.84 -20.09 -31.88
CA ARG A 192 -22.56 -21.01 -32.76
C ARG A 192 -22.63 -20.34 -34.13
N GLN A 193 -21.76 -20.73 -35.05
CA GLN A 193 -21.81 -20.33 -36.45
C GLN A 193 -23.21 -20.63 -37.01
N LYS A 194 -23.95 -19.60 -37.40
CA LYS A 194 -25.10 -19.77 -38.29
C LYS A 194 -24.55 -19.82 -39.71
N ILE A 195 -24.51 -21.03 -40.26
CA ILE A 195 -24.35 -21.30 -41.69
C ILE A 195 -25.68 -20.88 -42.35
N TYR A 196 -25.60 -19.95 -43.32
CA TYR A 196 -26.69 -19.61 -44.23
C TYR A 196 -26.84 -20.69 -45.30
#